data_AF-A0A961F742-F1
#
_entry.id   AF-A0A961F742-F1
#
_cell.length_a   1.000
_cell.length_b   1.000
_cell.length_c   1.000
_cell.angle_alpha   90.00
_cell.angle_beta   90.00
_cell.angle_gamma   90.00
#
_symmetry.space_group_name_H-M   'P 1'
#
loop_
_entity.id
_entity.type
_entity.pdbx_description
1 polymer ?
#
loop_
_entity_poly.entity_id
_entity_poly.type
_entity_poly.pdbx_seq_one_letter_code
_entity_poly.pdbx_strand_id
1 'polypeptide(L)' 'MKRFLALIAFLALAGFVLVLILEVPSPDLIAVSVLTIALVAYDFITSSGKSG' A
#
# COMPACT_ATOMS: atom_id res chain seq x y z
N MET A 1 3.84 -1.56 19.87
CA MET A 1 2.53 -0.88 19.66
C MET A 1 2.40 -0.23 18.28
N LYS A 2 3.40 0.50 17.75
CA LYS A 2 3.30 1.13 16.42
C LYS A 2 3.27 0.17 15.22
N ARG A 3 4.03 -0.94 15.28
CA ARG A 3 4.18 -1.88 14.14
C ARG A 3 2.90 -2.66 13.81
N PHE A 4 2.15 -3.09 14.83
CA PHE A 4 0.89 -3.81 14.63
C PHE A 4 -0.21 -2.89 14.09
N LEU A 5 -0.31 -1.67 14.64
CA LEU A 5 -1.23 -0.65 14.12
C LEU A 5 -0.88 -0.22 12.68
N ALA A 6 0.42 -0.08 12.37
CA ALA A 6 0.89 0.20 11.01
C ALA A 6 0.52 -0.92 10.03
N LEU A 7 0.63 -2.19 10.46
CA LEU A 7 0.26 -3.34 9.64
C LEU A 7 -1.25 -3.38 9.38
N ILE A 8 -2.09 -3.07 10.38
CA ILE A 8 -3.55 -2.95 10.20
C ILE A 8 -3.89 -1.80 9.24
N ALA A 9 -3.27 -0.62 9.42
CA ALA A 9 -3.49 0.53 8.53
C ALA A 9 -3.08 0.22 7.09
N PHE A 10 -1.96 -0.49 6.89
CA PHE A 10 -1.51 -0.94 5.59
C PHE A 10 -2.49 -1.95 4.96
N LEU A 11 -2.96 -2.95 5.72
CA LEU A 11 -3.96 -3.91 5.23
C LEU A 11 -5.27 -3.23 4.84
N ALA A 12 -5.73 -2.25 5.62
CA ALA A 12 -6.94 -1.49 5.31
C ALA A 12 -6.77 -0.69 4.01
N LEU A 13 -5.63 -0.01 3.83
CA LEU A 13 -5.33 0.74 2.61
C LEU A 13 -5.21 -0.20 1.40
N ALA A 14 -4.49 -1.30 1.53
CA ALA A 14 -4.33 -2.29 0.47
C ALA A 14 -5.68 -2.92 0.07
N GLY A 15 -6.52 -3.26 1.04
CA GLY A 15 -7.88 -3.76 0.79
C GLY A 15 -8.76 -2.75 0.06
N PHE A 16 -8.70 -1.47 0.46
CA PHE A 16 -9.45 -0.41 -0.21
C PHE A 16 -9.00 -0.22 -1.67
N VAL A 17 -7.69 -0.17 -1.92
CA VAL A 17 -7.13 -0.05 -3.28
C VAL A 17 -7.50 -1.25 -4.14
N LEU A 18 -7.45 -2.46 -3.57
CA LEU A 18 -7.88 -3.69 -4.26
C LEU A 18 -9.35 -3.61 -4.69
N VAL A 19 -10.24 -3.16 -3.80
CA VAL A 19 -11.66 -2.98 -4.12
C VAL A 19 -11.86 -1.97 -5.24
N LEU A 20 -11.15 -0.83 -5.20
CA LEU A 20 -11.23 0.18 -6.26
C LEU A 20 -10.81 -0.37 -7.63
N ILE A 21 -9.74 -1.15 -7.69
CA ILE A 21 -9.26 -1.78 -8.94
C ILE A 21 -10.30 -2.76 -9.51
N LEU A 22 -10.97 -3.53 -8.65
CA LEU A 22 -11.91 -4.56 -9.06
C LEU A 22 -13.28 -3.99 -9.45
N GLU A 23 -13.80 -3.03 -8.68
CA GLU A 23 -15.14 -2.48 -8.86
C GLU A 23 -15.15 -1.34 -9.89
N VAL A 24 -14.04 -0.58 -9.99
CA VAL A 24 -13.90 0.55 -10.91
C VAL A 24 -12.62 0.38 -11.75
N PRO A 25 -12.60 -0.56 -12.70
CA PRO A 25 -11.43 -0.87 -13.52
C PRO A 25 -11.19 0.20 -14.59
N SER A 26 -10.71 1.36 -14.16
CA SER A 26 -10.24 2.42 -15.06
C SER A 26 -8.72 2.31 -15.25
N PRO A 27 -8.19 2.42 -16.49
CA PRO A 27 -6.76 2.23 -16.76
C PRO A 27 -5.83 3.14 -15.95
N ASP A 28 -6.24 4.39 -15.73
CA ASP A 28 -5.55 5.38 -14.92
C ASP A 28 -5.51 4.99 -13.44
N LEU A 29 -6.64 4.52 -12.90
CA LEU A 29 -6.75 4.06 -11.51
C LEU A 29 -5.82 2.86 -11.27
N ILE A 30 -5.81 1.90 -12.18
CA ILE A 30 -4.94 0.71 -12.10
C ILE A 30 -3.47 1.15 -12.12
N ALA A 31 -3.08 2.03 -13.04
CA ALA A 31 -1.70 2.49 -13.16
C ALA A 31 -1.22 3.20 -11.87
N VAL A 32 -2.02 4.12 -11.33
CA VAL A 32 -1.68 4.84 -10.09
C VAL A 32 -1.66 3.90 -8.88
N SER A 33 -2.58 2.94 -8.82
CA SER A 33 -2.65 1.98 -7.72
C SER A 33 -1.46 1.03 -7.70
N VAL A 34 -1.06 0.49 -8.86
CA VAL A 34 0.14 -0.36 -9.00
C VAL A 34 1.39 0.42 -8.61
N LEU A 35 1.53 1.66 -9.08
CA LEU A 35 2.64 2.54 -8.69
C LEU A 35 2.69 2.76 -7.17
N THR A 36 1.53 3.03 -6.56
CA THR A 36 1.42 3.26 -5.11
C THR A 36 1.86 2.03 -4.33
N ILE A 37 1.38 0.84 -4.69
CA ILE A 37 1.78 -0.41 -4.03
C ILE A 37 3.28 -0.66 -4.20
N ALA A 38 3.84 -0.39 -5.38
CA ALA A 38 5.27 -0.52 -5.64
C ALA A 38 6.12 0.42 -4.77
N LEU A 39 5.70 1.68 -4.63
CA LEU A 39 6.37 2.66 -3.77
C LEU A 39 6.27 2.30 -2.29
N VAL A 40 5.11 1.82 -1.84
CA VAL A 40 4.97 1.37 -0.45
C VAL A 40 5.82 0.13 -0.18
N ALA A 41 5.89 -0.83 -1.11
CA ALA A 41 6.79 -1.97 -1.00
C ALA A 41 8.26 -1.54 -0.94
N TYR A 42 8.65 -0.58 -1.78
CA TYR A 42 9.99 0.00 -1.76
C TYR A 42 10.31 0.70 -0.44
N ASP A 43 9.39 1.53 0.08
CA ASP A 43 9.55 2.18 1.38
C ASP A 43 9.67 1.15 2.50
N PHE A 44 8.85 0.10 2.47
CA PHE A 44 8.90 -0.96 3.49
C PHE A 44 10.25 -1.70 3.49
N ILE A 45 10.79 -2.03 2.31
CA ILE A 45 12.10 -2.70 2.18
C ILE A 45 13.23 -1.77 2.62
N THR A 46 13.17 -0.50 2.22
CA THR A 46 14.27 0.47 2.44
C THR A 46 14.26 1.03 3.87
N SER A 47 13.09 1.22 4.47
CA SER A 47 12.89 1.82 5.79
C SER A 47 13.02 0.80 6.94
N SER A 48 12.98 -0.50 6.65
CA SER A 48 13.13 -1.58 7.66
C SER A 48 14.49 -1.62 8.39
N GLY A 49 15.46 -0.77 8.03
CA GLY A 49 16.78 -0.69 8.64
C GLY A 49 17.04 0.47 9.61
N LYS A 50 16.11 1.42 9.80
CA LYS A 50 16.36 2.62 10.61
C LYS A 50 15.54 2.62 11.90
N SER A 51 15.97 1.80 12.85
CA SER A 51 15.64 1.98 14.26
C SER A 51 16.48 3.15 14.79
N GLY A 52 15.98 4.37 14.64
CA GLY A 52 16.43 5.54 15.39
C GLY A 52 15.73 5.59 16.75
#